data_AF-A0A8T5R0T8-F1
#
_entry.id   AF-A0A8T5R0T8-F1
#
_cell.length_a   1.000
_cell.length_b   1.000
_cell.length_c   1.000
_cell.angle_alpha   90.00
_cell.angle_beta   90.00
_cell.angle_gamma   90.00
#
_symmetry.space_group_name_H-M   'P 1'
#
loop_
_entity.id
_entity.type
_entity.pdbx_description
1 polymer ?
#
loop_
_entity_poly.entity_id
_entity_poly.type
_entity_poly.pdbx_seq_one_letter_code
_entity_poly.pdbx_strand_id
1 'polypeptide(L)'
;MGMLVHVLAFAGLVIPLGNIIGPLVLWLVKKEEMPFVDWHGKQALNFNISIWIYGAIIGFAALVLFWTLIFPMLAMLFIGALLVFWLVMTIVNAMKASNGEWVKYPLTIEFLK
;
A
#
# COMPACT_ATOMS: atom_id res chain seq x y z
N MET A 1 -7.21 -2.06 -17.08
CA MET A 1 -6.06 -1.20 -16.73
C MET A 1 -6.01 -0.84 -15.23
N GLY A 2 -7.13 -0.50 -14.57
CA GLY A 2 -7.12 -0.17 -13.13
C GLY A 2 -6.60 -1.28 -12.21
N MET A 3 -6.88 -2.55 -12.51
CA MET A 3 -6.30 -3.71 -11.81
C MET A 3 -4.76 -3.69 -11.81
N LEU A 4 -4.12 -3.33 -12.93
CA LEU A 4 -2.66 -3.36 -13.06
C LEU A 4 -1.98 -2.41 -12.07
N VAL A 5 -2.61 -1.28 -11.77
CA VAL A 5 -2.11 -0.33 -10.77
C VAL A 5 -1.95 -1.01 -9.41
N HIS A 6 -2.93 -1.81 -9.00
CA HIS A 6 -2.89 -2.52 -7.71
C HIS A 6 -1.92 -3.70 -7.76
N VAL A 7 -1.91 -4.46 -8.85
CA VAL A 7 -1.01 -5.62 -9.01
C VAL A 7 0.45 -5.18 -9.04
N LEU A 8 0.76 -4.02 -9.60
CA LEU A 8 2.13 -3.47 -9.58
C LEU A 8 2.64 -3.18 -8.16
N ALA A 9 1.76 -3.09 -7.16
CA ALA A 9 2.19 -3.00 -5.78
C ALA A 9 2.95 -4.26 -5.32
N PHE A 10 2.71 -5.43 -5.93
CA PHE A 10 3.45 -6.66 -5.61
C PHE A 10 4.92 -6.61 -6.04
N ALA A 11 5.34 -5.65 -6.87
CA ALA A 11 6.75 -5.41 -7.13
C ALA A 11 7.54 -5.16 -5.84
N GLY A 12 6.88 -4.67 -4.77
CA GLY A 12 7.47 -4.51 -3.44
C GLY A 12 7.95 -5.79 -2.76
N LEU A 13 7.50 -6.97 -3.23
CA LEU A 13 7.95 -8.25 -2.70
C LEU A 13 9.37 -8.62 -3.16
N VAL A 14 9.82 -8.05 -4.28
CA VAL A 14 11.12 -8.35 -4.90
C VAL A 14 12.05 -7.13 -4.84
N ILE A 15 11.49 -5.94 -5.07
CA ILE A 15 12.23 -4.69 -5.15
C ILE A 15 11.85 -3.83 -3.94
N PRO A 16 12.81 -3.36 -3.13
CA PRO A 16 12.52 -2.40 -2.06
C PRO A 16 11.78 -1.18 -2.60
N LEU A 17 10.71 -0.76 -1.91
CA LEU A 17 9.80 0.32 -2.34
C LEU A 17 9.06 0.06 -3.68
N GLY A 18 9.19 -1.14 -4.27
CA GLY A 18 8.50 -1.52 -5.51
C GLY A 18 6.98 -1.39 -5.40
N ASN A 19 6.43 -1.50 -4.19
CA ASN A 19 5.01 -1.35 -3.93
C ASN A 19 4.48 0.08 -4.12
N ILE A 20 5.36 1.08 -4.11
CA ILE A 20 5.05 2.47 -4.45
C ILE A 20 5.50 2.77 -5.88
N ILE A 21 6.72 2.36 -6.24
CA ILE A 21 7.33 2.67 -7.53
C ILE A 21 6.52 2.07 -8.69
N GLY A 22 6.08 0.82 -8.58
CA GLY A 22 5.30 0.15 -9.61
C GLY A 22 4.00 0.91 -9.96
N PRO A 23 3.11 1.13 -8.98
CA PRO A 23 1.90 1.93 -9.19
C PRO A 23 2.20 3.36 -9.64
N LEU A 24 3.27 3.98 -9.14
CA LEU A 24 3.66 5.35 -9.48
C LEU A 24 4.01 5.48 -10.96
N VAL A 25 4.83 4.58 -11.49
CA VAL A 25 5.22 4.59 -12.90
C VAL A 25 3.99 4.44 -13.79
N LEU A 26 3.11 3.47 -13.51
CA LEU A 26 1.90 3.29 -14.31
C LEU A 26 0.96 4.49 -14.22
N TRP A 27 0.78 5.05 -13.01
CA TRP A 27 -0.05 6.23 -12.81
C TRP A 27 0.50 7.44 -13.58
N LEU A 28 1.80 7.73 -13.51
CA LEU A 28 2.41 8.85 -14.24
C LEU A 28 2.26 8.74 -15.75
N VAL A 29 2.37 7.52 -16.30
CA VAL A 29 2.26 7.28 -17.74
C VAL A 29 0.81 7.39 -18.24
N LYS A 30 -0.18 7.01 -17.42
CA LYS A 30 -1.57 6.83 -17.89
C LYS A 30 -2.62 7.73 -17.26
N LYS A 31 -2.27 8.53 -16.24
CA LYS A 31 -3.22 9.39 -15.53
C LYS A 31 -3.94 10.39 -16.43
N GLU A 32 -3.29 10.92 -17.46
CA GLU A 32 -3.90 11.94 -18.34
C GLU A 32 -4.81 11.32 -19.41
N GLU A 33 -4.54 10.07 -19.80
CA GLU A 33 -5.31 9.36 -20.81
C GLU A 33 -6.55 8.65 -20.23
N MET A 34 -6.48 8.19 -18.98
CA MET A 34 -7.47 7.29 -18.40
C MET A 34 -7.88 7.74 -16.98
N PRO A 35 -9.07 8.37 -16.82
CA PRO A 35 -9.58 8.78 -15.51
C PRO A 35 -9.69 7.62 -14.51
N PHE A 36 -10.00 6.41 -14.99
CA PHE A 36 -10.04 5.20 -14.16
C PHE A 36 -8.68 4.83 -13.58
N VAL A 37 -7.60 5.02 -14.37
CA VAL A 37 -6.23 4.78 -13.90
C VAL A 37 -5.77 5.92 -12.99
N ASP A 38 -6.17 7.17 -13.24
CA ASP A 38 -5.87 8.28 -12.34
C ASP A 38 -6.43 8.02 -10.94
N TRP A 39 -7.71 7.64 -10.85
CA TRP A 39 -8.35 7.33 -9.58
C TRP A 39 -7.68 6.15 -8.85
N HIS A 40 -7.55 5.00 -9.50
CA HIS A 40 -6.94 3.84 -8.86
C HIS A 40 -5.45 4.05 -8.56
N GLY A 41 -4.74 4.83 -9.38
CA GLY A 41 -3.37 5.28 -9.16
C GLY A 41 -3.22 6.02 -7.85
N LYS A 42 -4.00 7.08 -7.66
CA LYS A 42 -4.02 7.86 -6.41
C LYS A 42 -4.37 6.98 -5.21
N GLN A 43 -5.39 6.13 -5.33
CA GLN A 43 -5.80 5.24 -4.25
C GLN A 43 -4.70 4.22 -3.87
N ALA A 44 -4.08 3.57 -4.85
CA ALA A 44 -3.00 2.63 -4.62
C ALA A 44 -1.75 3.30 -4.03
N LEU A 45 -1.39 4.49 -4.54
CA LEU A 45 -0.24 5.25 -4.04
C LEU A 45 -0.46 5.72 -2.60
N ASN A 46 -1.60 6.35 -2.32
CA ASN A 46 -1.95 6.82 -0.99
C ASN A 46 -1.94 5.64 0.01
N PHE A 47 -2.50 4.49 -0.35
CA PHE A 47 -2.51 3.32 0.50
C PHE A 47 -1.11 2.77 0.77
N ASN A 48 -0.30 2.57 -0.28
CA ASN A 48 1.05 2.03 -0.10
C ASN A 48 1.95 2.96 0.72
N ILE A 49 1.82 4.28 0.54
CA ILE A 49 2.51 5.27 1.39
C ILE A 49 2.00 5.19 2.83
N SER A 50 0.69 5.04 3.06
CA SER A 50 0.11 4.90 4.40
C SER A 50 0.64 3.66 5.12
N ILE A 51 0.72 2.51 4.44
CA ILE A 51 1.30 1.27 4.98
C ILE A 51 2.77 1.47 5.36
N TRP A 52 3.55 2.16 4.54
CA TRP A 52 4.94 2.51 4.86
C TRP A 52 5.05 3.38 6.12
N ILE A 53 4.18 4.39 6.26
CA ILE A 53 4.14 5.25 7.44
C ILE A 53 3.77 4.45 8.70
N TYR A 54 2.74 3.59 8.61
CA TYR A 54 2.34 2.74 9.74
C TYR A 54 3.46 1.78 10.14
N GLY A 55 4.12 1.14 9.17
CA GLY A 55 5.28 0.30 9.41
C GLY A 55 6.44 1.06 10.07
N ALA A 56 6.73 2.27 9.60
CA ALA A 56 7.78 3.11 10.16
C ALA A 56 7.48 3.53 11.62
N ILE A 57 6.23 3.87 11.94
CA ILE A 57 5.81 4.19 13.31
C ILE A 57 5.97 2.98 14.22
N ILE A 58 5.51 1.80 13.79
CA ILE A 58 5.65 0.55 14.57
C ILE A 58 7.14 0.21 14.78
N GLY A 59 7.94 0.30 13.71
CA GLY A 59 9.38 0.03 13.76
C GLY A 59 10.11 1.01 14.68
N PHE A 60 9.81 2.30 14.60
CA PHE A 60 10.39 3.30 15.49
C PHE A 60 10.00 3.07 16.95
N ALA A 61 8.73 2.79 17.23
CA ALA A 61 8.27 2.45 18.58
C ALA A 61 8.98 1.20 19.13
N ALA A 62 9.22 0.19 18.29
CA ALA A 62 9.96 -1.01 18.65
C ALA A 62 11.42 -0.71 19.00
N LEU A 63 12.08 0.18 18.25
CA LEU A 63 13.46 0.61 18.52
C LEU A 63 13.56 1.40 19.83
N VAL A 64 12.64 2.34 20.05
CA VAL A 64 12.59 3.14 21.28
C VAL A 64 12.26 2.28 22.48
N LEU A 65 11.42 1.25 22.37
CA LEU A 65 11.00 0.44 23.53
C LEU A 65 11.77 -0.89 23.63
N PHE A 66 12.85 -1.03 22.86
CA PHE A 66 13.59 -2.27 22.68
C PHE A 66 14.13 -2.88 23.98
N TRP A 67 14.49 -2.04 24.96
CA TRP A 67 14.99 -2.49 26.26
C TRP A 67 13.97 -3.30 27.08
N THR A 68 12.69 -3.28 26.68
CA THR A 68 11.67 -4.16 27.24
C THR A 68 11.43 -5.34 26.30
N LEU A 69 11.71 -6.57 26.74
CA LEU A 69 11.62 -7.80 25.92
C LEU A 69 10.25 -8.00 25.24
N ILE A 70 9.18 -7.47 25.84
CA ILE A 70 7.79 -7.60 25.37
C ILE A 70 7.53 -6.80 24.09
N PHE A 71 8.14 -5.62 23.95
CA PHE A 71 7.80 -4.69 22.87
C PHE A 71 8.30 -5.12 21.47
N PRO A 72 9.51 -5.68 21.31
CA PRO A 72 9.94 -6.23 20.02
C PRO A 72 9.01 -7.35 19.51
N MET A 73 8.52 -8.20 20.42
CA MET A 73 7.62 -9.30 20.06
C MET A 73 6.25 -8.78 19.61
N LEU A 74 5.69 -7.79 20.31
CA LEU A 74 4.46 -7.12 19.90
C LEU A 74 4.63 -6.41 18.55
N ALA A 75 5.74 -5.71 18.34
CA ALA A 75 6.01 -5.02 17.08
C ALA A 75 6.04 -6.01 15.90
N MET A 76 6.65 -7.19 16.08
CA MET A 76 6.67 -8.23 15.05
C MET A 76 5.25 -8.73 14.73
N LEU A 77 4.39 -8.91 15.74
CA LEU A 77 2.98 -9.26 15.54
C LEU A 77 2.22 -8.19 14.74
N PHE A 78 2.40 -6.91 15.09
CA PHE A 78 1.74 -5.81 14.39
C PHE A 78 2.24 -5.65 12.94
N ILE A 79 3.55 -5.82 12.69
CA ILE A 79 4.11 -5.81 11.33
C ILE A 79 3.52 -6.98 10.51
N GLY A 80 3.44 -8.18 11.08
CA GLY A 80 2.81 -9.32 10.43
C GLY A 80 1.35 -9.05 10.06
N ALA A 81 0.57 -8.49 10.99
CA ALA A 81 -0.81 -8.10 10.74
C ALA A 81 -0.92 -7.02 9.65
N LEU A 82 -0.03 -6.03 9.63
CA LEU A 82 0.04 -4.99 8.62
C LEU A 82 0.33 -5.56 7.22
N LEU A 83 1.25 -6.53 7.12
CA LEU A 83 1.58 -7.20 5.86
C LEU A 83 0.40 -8.01 5.32
N VAL A 84 -0.29 -8.75 6.17
CA VAL A 84 -1.50 -9.49 5.79
C VAL A 84 -2.60 -8.53 5.35
N PHE A 85 -2.81 -7.44 6.09
CA PHE A 85 -3.77 -6.41 5.73
C PHE A 85 -3.45 -5.78 4.38
N TRP A 86 -2.19 -5.39 4.15
CA TRP A 86 -1.73 -4.87 2.86
C TRP A 86 -2.02 -5.85 1.73
N LEU A 87 -1.64 -7.12 1.88
CA LEU A 87 -1.83 -8.16 0.87
C LEU A 87 -3.32 -8.33 0.53
N VAL A 88 -4.16 -8.50 1.53
CA VAL A 88 -5.61 -8.70 1.36
C VAL A 88 -6.23 -7.48 0.67
N MET A 89 -5.92 -6.28 1.13
CA MET A 89 -6.48 -5.07 0.57
C MET A 89 -6.05 -4.86 -0.88
N THR A 90 -4.79 -5.11 -1.22
CA THR A 90 -4.30 -4.99 -2.60
C THR A 90 -5.00 -5.99 -3.53
N ILE A 91 -5.17 -7.25 -3.11
CA ILE A 91 -5.89 -8.27 -3.89
C ILE A 91 -7.36 -7.87 -4.08
N VAL A 92 -8.07 -7.50 -3.01
CA VAL A 92 -9.49 -7.13 -3.08
C VAL A 92 -9.70 -5.93 -4.00
N ASN A 93 -8.88 -4.89 -3.88
CA ASN A 93 -8.99 -3.71 -4.75
C ASN A 93 -8.59 -4.01 -6.19
N ALA A 94 -7.62 -4.89 -6.42
CA ALA A 94 -7.28 -5.36 -7.77
C ALA A 94 -8.46 -6.08 -8.44
N MET A 95 -9.14 -6.98 -7.72
CA MET A 95 -10.32 -7.69 -8.23
C MET A 95 -11.47 -6.73 -8.51
N LYS A 96 -11.80 -5.84 -7.57
CA LYS A 96 -12.88 -4.86 -7.77
C LYS A 96 -12.59 -3.89 -8.92
N ALA A 97 -11.34 -3.44 -9.05
CA ALA A 97 -10.92 -2.63 -10.20
C ALA A 97 -10.97 -3.41 -11.53
N SER A 98 -10.82 -4.74 -11.49
CA SER A 98 -11.03 -5.60 -12.66
C SER A 98 -12.52 -5.68 -13.06
N ASN A 99 -13.43 -5.56 -12.09
CA ASN A 99 -14.88 -5.49 -12.33
C ASN A 99 -15.35 -4.09 -12.77
N GLY A 100 -14.43 -3.11 -12.89
CA GLY A 100 -14.77 -1.72 -13.23
C GLY A 100 -15.29 -0.90 -12.04
N GLU A 101 -15.16 -1.39 -10.81
CA GLU A 101 -15.63 -0.68 -9.62
C GLU A 101 -14.62 0.39 -9.16
N TRP A 102 -15.14 1.57 -8.82
CA TRP A 102 -14.36 2.66 -8.23
C TRP A 102 -14.22 2.45 -6.73
N VAL A 103 -13.09 1.87 -6.32
CA VAL A 103 -12.83 1.51 -4.92
C VAL A 103 -11.88 2.47 -4.23
N LYS A 104 -12.09 2.66 -2.92
CA LYS A 104 -11.18 3.33 -2.00
C LYS A 104 -10.55 2.33 -1.06
N TYR A 105 -9.27 2.53 -0.73
CA TYR A 105 -8.62 1.75 0.32
C TYR A 105 -9.07 2.26 1.71
N PRO A 106 -9.41 1.37 2.65
CA PRO A 106 -9.61 1.73 4.05
C PRO A 106 -8.27 2.11 4.68
N LEU A 107 -8.31 2.86 5.78
CA LEU A 107 -7.10 3.30 6.53
C LEU A 107 -6.04 3.95 5.62
N THR A 108 -6.50 4.75 4.66
CA THR A 108 -5.63 5.43 3.72
C THR A 108 -5.59 6.92 4.03
N ILE A 109 -4.39 7.46 4.09
CA ILE A 109 -4.13 8.89 4.19
C ILE A 109 -4.11 9.46 2.78
N GLU A 110 -5.02 10.39 2.47
CA GLU A 110 -5.17 10.96 1.13
C GLU A 110 -4.11 12.06 0.87
N PHE A 111 -2.93 11.68 0.37
CA PHE A 111 -1.88 12.62 -0.06
C PHE A 111 -2.16 13.21 -1.44
N LEU A 112 -2.53 12.33 -2.39
CA LEU A 112 -2.92 12.68 -3.74
C LEU A 112 -4.45 12.78 -3.83
N LYS A 113 -4.96 13.93 -4.29
CA LYS A 113 -6.38 14.22 -4.49
C LYS A 113 -6.79 14.03 -5.95
#